data_AF-A0A0B5IAR1-F1
#
_entry.id   AF-A0A0B5IAR1-F1
#
_cell.length_a   1.000
_cell.length_b   1.000
_cell.length_c   1.000
_cell.angle_alpha   90.00
_cell.angle_beta   90.00
_cell.angle_gamma   90.00
#
_symmetry.space_group_name_H-M   'P 1'
#
loop_
_entity.id
_entity.type
_entity.pdbx_description
1 polymer ?
#
loop_
_entity_poly.entity_id
_entity_poly.type
_entity_poly.pdbx_seq_one_letter_code
_entity_poly.pdbx_strand_id
1 'polypeptide(L)'
;MGLACGLLPGITLAGTETLDTVQSVLMATIVMVVLTQLIFIGPSGRAPLPALLVFGLAGFAQDALIWWLLSWLGPKISHLHVDGLATILLAALITRATTLLLSQLSPAAETAED
;
A
#
# COMPACT_ATOMS: atom_id res chain seq x y z
N MET A 1 -0.03 3.46 2.85
CA MET A 1 0.92 3.00 3.89
C MET A 1 0.69 3.68 5.23
N GLY A 2 0.96 4.98 5.38
CA GLY A 2 0.77 5.67 6.67
C GLY A 2 -0.62 5.52 7.29
N LEU A 3 -1.68 5.55 6.47
CA LEU A 3 -3.06 5.30 6.94
C LEU A 3 -3.25 3.90 7.54
N ALA A 4 -2.73 2.85 6.92
CA ALA A 4 -2.83 1.49 7.46
C ALA A 4 -2.04 1.37 8.77
N CYS A 5 -0.81 1.89 8.83
CA CYS A 5 0.01 1.86 10.04
C CYS A 5 -0.60 2.65 11.21
N GLY A 6 -1.37 3.71 10.93
CA GLY A 6 -2.03 4.51 11.97
C GLY A 6 -3.42 4.03 12.38
N LEU A 7 -4.13 3.30 11.50
CA LEU A 7 -5.52 2.90 11.72
C LEU A 7 -5.67 1.45 12.21
N LEU A 8 -4.66 0.60 12.00
CA LEU A 8 -4.79 -0.83 12.26
C LEU A 8 -4.16 -1.24 13.60
N PRO A 9 -4.94 -1.80 14.54
CA PRO A 9 -4.43 -2.20 15.86
C PRO A 9 -3.43 -3.37 15.80
N GLY A 10 -3.41 -4.12 14.68
CA GLY A 10 -2.43 -5.19 14.45
C GLY A 10 -1.12 -4.73 13.79
N ILE A 11 -0.94 -3.42 13.55
CA ILE A 11 0.33 -2.86 13.08
C ILE A 11 0.95 -2.09 14.23
N THR A 12 2.09 -2.54 14.73
CA THR A 12 2.81 -1.85 15.80
C THR A 12 4.11 -1.25 15.28
N LEU A 13 4.39 -0.03 15.72
CA LEU A 13 5.60 0.72 15.43
C LEU A 13 6.33 0.84 16.76
N ALA A 14 7.13 -0.17 17.11
CA ALA A 14 7.65 -0.38 18.47
C ALA A 14 8.79 0.58 18.89
N GLY A 15 8.94 1.72 18.20
CA GLY A 15 9.95 2.73 18.53
C GLY A 15 9.45 3.71 19.60
N THR A 16 10.27 3.98 20.61
CA THR A 16 9.95 4.97 21.65
C THR A 16 10.13 6.41 21.16
N GLU A 17 10.91 6.60 20.09
CA GLU A 17 11.16 7.90 19.49
C GLU A 17 10.34 8.09 18.21
N THR A 18 9.89 9.32 17.98
CA THR A 18 9.18 9.71 16.76
C THR A 18 10.00 9.39 15.50
N LEU A 19 11.33 9.43 15.60
CA LEU A 19 12.25 9.18 14.50
C LEU A 19 12.21 7.71 14.03
N ASP A 20 12.10 6.77 14.96
CA ASP A 20 11.97 5.32 14.68
C ASP A 20 10.65 5.00 13.98
N THR A 21 9.58 5.69 14.39
CA THR A 21 8.26 5.58 13.78
C THR A 21 8.28 6.08 12.33
N VAL A 22 8.89 7.26 12.11
CA VAL A 22 9.05 7.84 10.78
C VAL A 22 9.91 6.93 9.88
N GLN A 23 11.03 6.42 10.39
CA GLN A 23 11.88 5.50 9.64
C GLN A 23 11.15 4.20 9.25
N SER A 24 10.35 3.65 10.16
CA SER A 24 9.58 2.42 9.92
C SER A 24 8.51 2.63 8.84
N VAL A 25 7.79 3.75 8.88
CA VAL A 25 6.82 4.13 7.84
C VAL A 25 7.51 4.41 6.51
N LEU A 26 8.68 5.06 6.54
CA LEU A 26 9.46 5.36 5.35
C LEU A 26 9.91 4.07 4.66
N MET A 27 10.47 3.12 5.40
CA MET A 27 10.90 1.83 4.84
C MET A 27 9.74 1.01 4.28
N ALA A 28 8.62 0.94 5.01
CA ALA A 28 7.41 0.30 4.50
C ALA A 28 6.92 0.95 3.19
N THR A 29 6.98 2.29 3.12
CA THR A 29 6.62 3.05 1.93
C THR A 29 7.57 2.76 0.77
N ILE A 30 8.88 2.72 1.00
CA ILE A 30 9.88 2.42 -0.04
C ILE A 30 9.66 1.02 -0.60
N VAL A 31 9.53 0.00 0.26
CA VAL A 31 9.28 -1.38 -0.17
C VAL A 31 8.00 -1.46 -1.01
N MET A 32 6.93 -0.80 -0.55
CA MET A 32 5.68 -0.75 -1.29
C MET A 32 5.85 -0.10 -2.65
N VAL A 33 6.48 1.06 -2.73
CA VAL A 33 6.68 1.80 -3.98
C VAL A 33 7.52 0.97 -4.95
N VAL A 34 8.66 0.43 -4.50
CA VAL A 34 9.54 -0.38 -5.35
C VAL A 34 8.79 -1.58 -5.92
N LEU A 35 8.09 -2.35 -5.08
CA LEU A 35 7.36 -3.53 -5.53
C LEU A 35 6.14 -3.19 -6.40
N THR A 36 5.47 -2.07 -6.13
CA THR A 36 4.35 -1.58 -6.95
C THR A 36 4.82 -1.09 -8.32
N GLN A 37 6.01 -0.48 -8.40
CA GLN A 37 6.61 -0.06 -9.67
C GLN A 37 7.14 -1.24 -10.49
N LEU A 38 7.68 -2.27 -9.83
CA LEU A 38 8.13 -3.49 -10.50
C LEU A 38 6.98 -4.28 -11.11
N ILE A 39 5.81 -4.28 -10.45
CA ILE A 39 4.61 -4.98 -10.91
C ILE A 39 3.47 -3.97 -10.89
N PHE A 40 3.37 -3.14 -11.93
CA PHE A 40 2.33 -2.14 -11.99
C PHE A 40 0.98 -2.78 -12.34
N ILE A 41 0.05 -2.77 -11.38
CA ILE A 41 -1.34 -3.22 -11.55
C ILE A 41 -2.27 -2.05 -11.24
N GLY A 42 -2.61 -1.30 -12.28
CA GLY A 42 -3.55 -0.19 -12.18
C GLY A 42 -3.89 0.40 -13.55
N PRO A 43 -5.00 1.16 -13.64
CA PRO A 43 -5.32 1.88 -14.85
C PRO A 43 -4.41 3.12 -14.99
N SER A 44 -3.95 3.40 -16.21
CA SER A 44 -3.16 4.60 -16.55
C SER A 44 -4.02 5.88 -16.66
N GLY A 45 -5.34 5.77 -16.48
CA GLY A 45 -6.29 6.89 -16.52
C GLY A 45 -7.63 6.52 -15.88
N ARG A 46 -8.69 7.29 -16.19
CA ARG A 46 -10.05 6.95 -15.76
C ARG A 46 -10.49 5.66 -16.43
N ALA A 47 -10.86 4.67 -15.63
CA ALA A 47 -11.25 3.35 -16.12
C ALA A 47 -12.73 3.07 -15.80
N PRO A 48 -13.43 2.32 -16.67
CA PRO A 48 -14.81 1.92 -16.41
C PRO A 48 -14.88 0.96 -15.20
N LEU A 49 -16.01 0.97 -14.50
CA LEU A 49 -16.27 0.18 -13.28
C LEU A 49 -15.81 -1.30 -13.35
N PRO A 50 -16.06 -2.05 -14.43
CA PRO A 50 -15.59 -3.44 -14.55
C PRO A 50 -14.07 -3.57 -14.54
N ALA A 51 -13.36 -2.62 -15.17
CA ALA A 51 -11.90 -2.61 -15.16
C ALA A 51 -11.37 -2.27 -13.76
N LEU A 52 -12.04 -1.37 -13.03
CA LEU A 52 -11.70 -1.06 -11.64
C LEU A 52 -11.84 -2.27 -10.73
N LEU A 53 -12.81 -3.16 -10.97
CA LEU A 53 -12.96 -4.41 -10.21
C LEU A 53 -11.77 -5.36 -10.45
N VAL A 54 -11.34 -5.52 -11.70
CA VAL A 54 -10.20 -6.38 -12.06
C VAL A 54 -8.89 -5.83 -11.48
N PHE A 55 -8.63 -4.53 -11.65
CA PHE A 55 -7.47 -3.87 -11.06
C PHE A 55 -7.53 -3.84 -9.53
N GLY A 56 -8.73 -3.74 -8.96
CA GLY A 56 -8.97 -3.84 -7.53
C GLY A 56 -8.59 -5.21 -6.99
N LEU A 57 -9.03 -6.30 -7.62
CA LEU A 57 -8.74 -7.68 -7.21
C LEU A 57 -7.27 -8.06 -7.37
N ALA A 58 -6.71 -7.85 -8.57
CA ALA A 58 -5.31 -8.17 -8.84
C ALA A 58 -4.37 -7.31 -7.99
N GLY A 59 -4.70 -6.02 -7.86
CA GLY A 59 -3.97 -5.10 -7.02
C GLY A 59 -4.09 -5.39 -5.53
N PHE A 60 -5.24 -5.82 -5.05
CA PHE A 60 -5.43 -6.26 -3.67
C PHE A 60 -4.54 -7.47 -3.34
N ALA A 61 -4.49 -8.46 -4.24
CA ALA A 61 -3.63 -9.63 -4.05
C ALA A 61 -2.14 -9.23 -3.97
N GLN A 62 -1.71 -8.31 -4.83
CA GLN A 62 -0.37 -7.73 -4.77
C GLN A 62 -0.12 -7.01 -3.44
N ASP A 63 -1.03 -6.12 -3.03
CA ASP A 63 -0.88 -5.36 -1.78
C ASP A 63 -0.82 -6.30 -0.57
N ALA A 64 -1.60 -7.38 -0.57
CA ALA A 64 -1.58 -8.41 0.48
C ALA A 64 -0.23 -9.16 0.52
N LEU A 65 0.34 -9.52 -0.63
CA LEU A 65 1.66 -10.14 -0.69
C LEU A 65 2.76 -9.18 -0.20
N ILE A 66 2.65 -7.88 -0.49
CA ILE A 66 3.60 -6.89 -0.01
C ILE A 66 3.48 -6.72 1.51
N TRP A 67 2.26 -6.64 2.05
CA TRP A 67 2.04 -6.57 3.50
C TRP A 67 2.50 -7.83 4.22
N TRP A 68 2.35 -9.01 3.61
CA TRP A 68 2.89 -10.25 4.13
C TRP A 68 4.43 -10.28 4.09
N LEU A 69 5.04 -9.73 3.03
CA LEU A 69 6.49 -9.53 3.01
C LEU A 69 6.92 -8.58 4.14
N LEU A 70 6.19 -7.49 4.36
CA LEU A 70 6.47 -6.53 5.43
C LEU A 70 6.29 -7.13 6.83
N SER A 71 5.36 -8.06 7.04
CA SER A 71 5.26 -8.75 8.33
C SER A 71 6.50 -9.60 8.63
N TRP A 72 7.16 -10.14 7.60
CA TRP A 72 8.39 -10.92 7.74
C TRP A 72 9.66 -10.06 7.75
N LEU A 73 9.70 -9.01 6.91
CA LEU A 73 10.87 -8.16 6.72
C LEU A 73 10.95 -7.05 7.77
N GLY A 74 9.80 -6.50 8.17
CA GLY A 74 9.68 -5.40 9.13
C GLY A 74 10.54 -5.60 10.37
N PRO A 75 10.38 -6.71 11.13
CA PRO A 75 11.16 -6.98 12.34
C PRO A 75 12.68 -7.10 12.11
N LYS A 76 13.14 -7.25 10.87
CA LYS A 76 14.57 -7.40 10.52
C LYS A 76 15.23 -6.08 10.13
N ILE A 77 14.45 -5.10 9.70
CA ILE A 77 14.97 -3.84 9.14
C ILE A 77 14.44 -2.60 9.87
N SER A 78 13.41 -2.74 10.70
CA SER A 78 12.77 -1.63 11.42
C SER A 78 12.00 -2.13 12.64
N HIS A 79 11.32 -1.20 13.34
CA HIS A 79 10.44 -1.51 14.46
C HIS A 79 9.00 -1.84 14.03
N LEU A 80 8.77 -2.06 12.74
CA LEU A 80 7.46 -2.41 12.19
C LEU A 80 7.13 -3.87 12.46
N HIS A 81 6.03 -4.11 13.15
CA HIS A 81 5.41 -5.43 13.27
C HIS A 81 4.00 -5.39 12.69
N VAL A 82 3.65 -6.45 11.98
CA VAL A 82 2.33 -6.64 11.38
C VAL A 82 1.86 -8.02 11.79
N ASP A 83 0.86 -8.07 12.66
CA ASP A 83 0.41 -9.30 13.28
C ASP A 83 -0.88 -9.83 12.64
N GLY A 84 -0.79 -11.06 12.15
CA GLY A 84 -1.94 -11.85 11.70
C GLY A 84 -2.39 -11.59 10.26
N LEU A 85 -2.96 -12.63 9.66
CA LEU A 85 -3.45 -12.61 8.28
C LEU A 85 -4.58 -11.57 8.07
N ALA A 86 -5.47 -11.42 9.04
CA ALA A 86 -6.57 -10.45 8.96
C ALA A 86 -6.06 -9.00 8.85
N THR A 87 -5.02 -8.64 9.60
CA THR A 87 -4.39 -7.32 9.55
C THR A 87 -3.75 -7.08 8.19
N ILE A 88 -3.04 -8.07 7.65
CA ILE A 88 -2.42 -8.02 6.32
C ILE A 88 -3.48 -7.75 5.25
N LEU A 89 -4.58 -8.51 5.26
CA LEU A 89 -5.67 -8.34 4.30
C LEU A 89 -6.36 -6.98 4.43
N LEU A 90 -6.60 -6.51 5.66
CA LEU A 90 -7.23 -5.21 5.87
C LEU A 90 -6.31 -4.06 5.47
N ALA A 91 -5.00 -4.18 5.73
CA ALA A 91 -4.00 -3.21 5.30
C ALA A 91 -3.89 -3.15 3.77
N ALA A 92 -3.94 -4.31 3.11
CA ALA A 92 -4.02 -4.41 1.66
C ALA A 92 -5.27 -3.73 1.11
N LEU A 93 -6.43 -3.97 1.72
CA LEU A 93 -7.69 -3.35 1.31
C LEU A 93 -7.65 -1.83 1.44
N ILE A 94 -7.20 -1.31 2.58
CA ILE A 94 -7.05 0.14 2.82
C ILE A 94 -6.09 0.74 1.79
N THR A 95 -4.97 0.06 1.52
CA THR A 95 -3.98 0.53 0.54
C THR A 95 -4.57 0.61 -0.86
N ARG A 96 -5.25 -0.46 -1.31
CA ARG A 96 -5.87 -0.51 -2.64
C ARG A 96 -7.00 0.50 -2.80
N ALA A 97 -7.87 0.62 -1.80
CA ALA A 97 -8.97 1.59 -1.81
C ALA A 97 -8.44 3.02 -1.90
N THR A 98 -7.38 3.34 -1.14
CA THR A 98 -6.73 4.65 -1.19
C THR A 98 -6.12 4.92 -2.57
N THR A 99 -5.39 3.95 -3.13
CA THR A 99 -4.75 4.11 -4.45
C THR A 99 -5.78 4.30 -5.57
N LEU A 100 -6.85 3.51 -5.59
CA LEU A 100 -7.92 3.66 -6.58
C LEU A 100 -8.64 5.01 -6.40
N LEU A 101 -8.95 5.41 -5.17
CA LEU A 101 -9.57 6.71 -4.90
C LEU A 101 -8.69 7.87 -5.41
N LEU A 102 -7.40 7.84 -5.09
CA LEU A 102 -6.45 8.85 -5.58
C LEU A 102 -6.35 8.85 -7.11
N SER A 103 -6.35 7.67 -7.75
CA SER A 103 -6.36 7.54 -9.20
C SER A 103 -7.63 8.13 -9.84
N GLN A 104 -8.79 8.04 -9.18
CA GLN A 104 -10.03 8.65 -9.69
C GLN A 104 -10.07 10.18 -9.49
N LEU A 105 -9.42 10.68 -8.43
CA LEU A 105 -9.35 12.10 -8.11
C LEU A 105 -8.25 12.84 -8.87
N SER A 106 -7.21 12.12 -9.33
CA SER A 106 -6.16 12.71 -10.14
C SER A 106 -6.75 13.16 -11.48
N PRO A 107 -6.46 14.39 -11.94
CA PRO A 107 -6.76 14.78 -13.31
C PRO A 107 -6.11 13.73 -14.22
N ALA A 108 -6.88 13.16 -15.15
CA ALA A 108 -6.27 12.45 -16.26
C ALA A 108 -5.36 13.49 -16.91
N ALA A 109 -4.05 13.27 -16.91
CA ALA A 109 -3.15 14.11 -17.68
C ALA A 109 -3.70 14.06 -19.11
N GLU A 110 -4.25 15.19 -19.54
CA GLU A 110 -4.66 15.47 -20.89
C GLU A 110 -3.35 15.38 -21.68
N THR A 111 -3.05 14.19 -22.20
CA THR A 111 -2.09 14.05 -23.29
C THR A 111 -2.69 14.85 -24.42
N ALA A 112 -2.29 16.13 -24.49
CA ALA A 112 -2.41 16.93 -25.69
C ALA A 112 -1.81 16.08 -26.81
N GLU A 113 -2.68 15.56 -27.68
CA GLU A 113 -2.30 15.08 -28.99
C GLU A 113 -1.78 16.30 -29.75
N ASP A 114 -0.46 16.29 -30.04
CA ASP A 114 0.18 17.14 -31.05
C ASP A 114 -0.20 16.68 -32.47
#